data_AF-T0Q942-F1
#
_entry.id   AF-T0Q942-F1
#
_cell.length_a   1.000
_cell.length_b   1.000
_cell.length_c   1.000
_cell.angle_alpha   90.00
_cell.angle_beta   90.00
_cell.angle_gamma   90.00
#
_symmetry.space_group_name_H-M   'P 1'
#
loop_
_entity.id
_entity.type
_entity.pdbx_description
1 polymer ?
#
loop_
_entity_poly.entity_id
_entity_poly.type
_entity_poly.pdbx_seq_one_letter_code
_entity_poly.pdbx_strand_id
1 'polypeptide(L)'
;MVARESKATAKRQASAAAVGATDAGTSATLSDETTERAESGGPAKKRREAAPNTRGLTHQVRGKRCAMQDTAGPAVLVPSAPCSTASTASPLAIQENASSPASTAKTDADGREATTIKRYNALNKRLLAWLQERHAALVQNDNVVLPACVATSYLWFMSIKCDKRGTPLEPRQPTSASHVGNASSALINLHKEAKVEIPPDLCAALKAFTKNYAPRTGQPGSTATQEAVPEQGSSCCAQPSAQATADLRDHMTARCLLTIAAESNSDPDLATSEPPVPTFSWGGRPHPVPEKFVLPACTVHQLWCMWYQGILTSGIGPLRKLRSFDLTKPSDRSKLSKARKVIETVVLAAGHPHESSVASMTPEARAVVFKHGFQRTAKTILKRLVPRFEWGARRVDEMSYITFYAIVLKSKSTL
;
A
#
# COMPACT_ATOMS: atom_id res chain seq x y z
N MET A 1 -39.38 50.32 -28.17
CA MET A 1 -39.15 49.04 -28.88
C MET A 1 -39.30 47.89 -27.89
N VAL A 2 -40.45 47.24 -28.00
CA VAL A 2 -40.88 45.89 -27.59
C VAL A 2 -40.08 45.15 -26.50
N ALA A 3 -40.79 44.93 -25.39
CA ALA A 3 -40.54 43.95 -24.33
C ALA A 3 -40.58 42.51 -24.84
N ARG A 4 -39.87 41.59 -24.15
CA ARG A 4 -40.28 40.19 -24.11
C ARG A 4 -40.21 39.63 -22.69
N GLU A 5 -41.35 39.11 -22.33
CA GLU A 5 -41.81 38.57 -21.06
C GLU A 5 -42.05 37.05 -21.25
N SER A 6 -41.93 36.31 -20.15
CA SER A 6 -42.71 35.10 -19.79
C SER A 6 -42.46 33.73 -20.45
N LYS A 7 -42.24 32.72 -19.59
CA LYS A 7 -43.03 31.47 -19.35
C LYS A 7 -42.09 30.31 -18.94
N ALA A 8 -42.08 29.82 -17.70
CA ALA A 8 -43.07 29.02 -16.97
C ALA A 8 -43.36 27.62 -17.57
N THR A 9 -42.96 26.55 -16.88
CA THR A 9 -43.87 25.44 -16.52
C THR A 9 -43.26 24.49 -15.49
N ALA A 10 -43.88 24.45 -14.31
CA ALA A 10 -43.81 23.36 -13.35
C ALA A 10 -44.85 22.29 -13.74
N LYS A 11 -44.55 21.01 -13.50
CA LYS A 11 -45.58 19.97 -13.40
C LYS A 11 -45.23 18.97 -12.30
N ARG A 12 -45.89 19.15 -11.16
CA ARG A 12 -46.17 18.12 -10.14
C ARG A 12 -47.29 17.23 -10.67
N GLN A 13 -47.25 15.93 -10.40
CA GLN A 13 -48.43 15.23 -9.89
C GLN A 13 -48.05 13.91 -9.23
N ALA A 14 -48.47 13.81 -7.97
CA ALA A 14 -48.56 12.60 -7.18
C ALA A 14 -49.86 11.85 -7.54
N SER A 15 -49.87 10.54 -7.32
CA SER A 15 -51.10 9.81 -7.02
C SER A 15 -50.81 8.73 -5.99
N ALA A 16 -51.73 8.60 -5.04
CA ALA A 16 -51.68 7.80 -3.84
C ALA A 16 -52.66 6.63 -3.92
N ALA A 17 -52.36 5.60 -3.13
CA ALA A 17 -53.27 4.73 -2.36
C ALA A 17 -54.45 3.98 -3.03
N ALA A 18 -54.40 2.65 -2.91
CA ALA A 18 -55.52 1.74 -2.57
C ALA A 18 -54.87 0.47 -1.99
N VAL A 19 -54.96 0.17 -0.69
CA VAL A 19 -56.07 -0.49 0.04
C VAL A 19 -56.45 -1.84 -0.58
N GLY A 20 -56.21 -2.91 0.17
CA GLY A 20 -56.65 -4.28 -0.14
C GLY A 20 -56.21 -5.26 0.94
N ALA A 21 -56.94 -5.28 2.05
CA ALA A 21 -56.93 -6.36 3.04
C ALA A 21 -57.79 -7.52 2.53
N THR A 22 -57.35 -8.77 2.71
CA THR A 22 -58.23 -9.94 2.88
C THR A 22 -57.52 -10.99 3.72
N ASP A 23 -58.16 -11.31 4.85
CA ASP A 23 -58.02 -12.54 5.63
C ASP A 23 -58.42 -13.77 4.81
N ALA A 24 -57.82 -14.92 5.12
CA ALA A 24 -58.51 -16.16 5.48
C ALA A 24 -57.50 -17.33 5.51
N GLY A 25 -57.47 -18.03 6.64
CA GLY A 25 -56.63 -19.19 6.86
C GLY A 25 -57.05 -20.43 6.07
N THR A 26 -56.19 -21.44 6.09
CA THR A 26 -56.58 -22.85 5.99
C THR A 26 -55.53 -23.69 6.71
N SER A 27 -55.97 -24.30 7.81
CA SER A 27 -55.32 -25.43 8.46
C SER A 27 -55.34 -26.63 7.52
N ALA A 28 -54.24 -27.38 7.43
CA ALA A 28 -54.25 -28.77 7.01
C ALA A 28 -53.17 -29.56 7.76
N THR A 29 -53.67 -30.30 8.74
CA THR A 29 -53.08 -31.48 9.39
C THR A 29 -53.03 -32.64 8.38
N LEU A 30 -51.96 -33.46 8.39
CA LEU A 30 -51.90 -34.92 8.08
C LEU A 30 -50.41 -35.32 8.14
N SER A 31 -49.99 -36.06 9.17
CA SER A 31 -49.81 -37.53 9.17
C SER A 31 -48.58 -37.96 8.36
N ASP A 32 -47.47 -38.31 9.02
CA ASP A 32 -47.18 -39.65 9.56
C ASP A 32 -46.92 -40.65 8.43
N GLU A 33 -45.65 -40.92 8.12
CA GLU A 33 -45.26 -42.24 7.62
C GLU A 33 -43.83 -42.58 8.05
N THR A 34 -43.79 -43.59 8.91
CA THR A 34 -42.64 -44.31 9.41
C THR A 34 -42.15 -45.26 8.32
N THR A 35 -40.84 -45.30 8.03
CA THR A 35 -40.22 -46.51 7.48
C THR A 35 -38.80 -46.64 7.98
N GLU A 36 -38.67 -47.45 9.03
CA GLU A 36 -37.43 -48.14 9.38
C GLU A 36 -37.00 -49.05 8.23
N ARG A 37 -35.72 -49.04 7.88
CA ARG A 37 -35.09 -50.25 7.32
C ARG A 37 -33.68 -50.39 7.87
N ALA A 38 -33.56 -51.32 8.80
CA ALA A 38 -32.32 -51.90 9.27
C ALA A 38 -31.85 -52.99 8.30
N GLU A 39 -30.59 -52.93 7.87
CA GLU A 39 -29.76 -54.10 7.54
C GLU A 39 -28.32 -53.73 7.95
N SER A 40 -27.74 -54.23 9.04
CA SER A 40 -27.29 -55.61 9.29
C SER A 40 -26.31 -56.13 8.22
N GLY A 41 -25.01 -56.08 8.51
CA GLY A 41 -23.99 -56.75 7.70
C GLY A 41 -22.56 -56.46 8.16
N GLY A 42 -22.06 -57.30 9.07
CA GLY A 42 -20.74 -57.21 9.70
C GLY A 42 -19.53 -57.56 8.81
N PRO A 43 -18.35 -57.74 9.43
CA PRO A 43 -17.04 -57.44 8.83
C PRO A 43 -16.28 -58.67 8.31
N ALA A 44 -15.42 -58.49 7.31
CA ALA A 44 -14.35 -59.46 7.04
C ALA A 44 -13.15 -58.90 6.24
N LYS A 45 -11.97 -59.16 6.84
CA LYS A 45 -10.70 -59.60 6.21
C LYS A 45 -9.90 -58.63 5.33
N LYS A 46 -8.79 -58.16 5.94
CA LYS A 46 -7.39 -58.42 5.56
C LYS A 46 -7.16 -58.87 4.10
N ARG A 47 -6.46 -58.05 3.31
CA ARG A 47 -5.43 -58.55 2.39
C ARG A 47 -4.28 -57.56 2.25
N ARG A 48 -3.10 -58.15 2.32
CA ARG A 48 -1.73 -57.62 2.30
C ARG A 48 -1.15 -58.07 0.96
N GLU A 49 -0.54 -57.18 0.20
CA GLU A 49 0.34 -57.41 -0.97
C GLU A 49 0.33 -56.11 -1.81
N ALA A 50 1.35 -55.68 -2.52
CA ALA A 50 2.80 -55.75 -2.47
C ALA A 50 3.25 -54.64 -3.45
N ALA A 51 4.42 -54.04 -3.22
CA ALA A 51 5.03 -53.11 -4.16
C ALA A 51 5.31 -53.79 -5.52
N PRO A 52 5.55 -52.98 -6.59
CA PRO A 52 6.83 -53.19 -7.24
C PRO A 52 7.62 -51.91 -7.48
N ASN A 53 8.88 -52.07 -7.12
CA ASN A 53 10.04 -51.26 -7.41
C ASN A 53 10.39 -51.44 -8.91
N THR A 54 10.61 -50.34 -9.65
CA THR A 54 11.32 -50.41 -10.93
C THR A 54 12.35 -49.30 -10.99
N ARG A 55 13.60 -49.68 -10.70
CA ARG A 55 14.80 -49.00 -11.16
C ARG A 55 15.07 -49.43 -12.60
N GLY A 56 15.40 -48.48 -13.46
CA GLY A 56 15.95 -48.73 -14.79
C GLY A 56 16.85 -47.57 -15.20
N LEU A 57 18.17 -47.78 -15.06
CA LEU A 57 19.26 -46.96 -15.60
C LEU A 57 19.28 -47.01 -17.14
N THR A 58 19.68 -45.91 -17.79
CA THR A 58 20.66 -45.86 -18.90
C THR A 58 21.03 -44.39 -19.18
N HIS A 59 22.29 -43.99 -18.94
CA HIS A 59 23.31 -43.62 -19.94
C HIS A 59 22.86 -42.59 -21.00
N GLN A 60 23.31 -41.34 -20.91
CA GLN A 60 24.53 -40.79 -21.55
C GLN A 60 24.33 -40.48 -23.04
N VAL A 61 24.44 -39.22 -23.48
CA VAL A 61 25.28 -38.76 -24.61
C VAL A 61 25.44 -37.23 -24.56
N ARG A 62 26.67 -36.83 -24.88
CA ARG A 62 27.33 -35.54 -24.92
C ARG A 62 27.37 -35.07 -26.39
N GLY A 63 27.10 -33.79 -26.68
CA GLY A 63 27.40 -33.19 -27.99
C GLY A 63 26.95 -31.72 -28.01
N LYS A 64 27.86 -30.74 -27.90
CA LYS A 64 28.76 -30.15 -28.92
C LYS A 64 28.09 -29.04 -29.76
N ARG A 65 28.82 -27.91 -29.76
CA ARG A 65 28.71 -26.66 -30.51
C ARG A 65 28.42 -26.82 -32.01
N CYS A 66 27.77 -25.80 -32.59
CA CYS A 66 28.19 -24.94 -33.73
C CYS A 66 27.36 -23.63 -33.59
N ALA A 67 27.85 -22.39 -33.61
CA ALA A 67 28.79 -21.66 -34.46
C ALA A 67 28.28 -21.40 -35.90
N MET A 68 28.10 -20.10 -36.18
CA MET A 68 28.12 -19.36 -37.46
C MET A 68 27.00 -19.51 -38.49
N GLN A 69 26.40 -18.36 -38.84
CA GLN A 69 26.43 -17.69 -40.16
C GLN A 69 25.49 -16.47 -40.05
N ASP A 70 25.99 -15.22 -40.00
CA ASP A 70 26.47 -14.40 -41.13
C ASP A 70 25.54 -14.43 -42.35
N THR A 71 24.77 -13.36 -42.53
CA THR A 71 24.33 -12.93 -43.86
C THR A 71 24.23 -11.41 -43.88
N ALA A 72 25.10 -10.82 -44.70
CA ALA A 72 25.24 -9.41 -44.93
C ALA A 72 24.38 -8.96 -46.13
N GLY A 73 23.97 -7.69 -46.07
CA GLY A 73 23.91 -6.78 -47.22
C GLY A 73 22.52 -6.31 -47.67
N PRO A 74 22.41 -5.19 -48.43
CA PRO A 74 23.41 -4.16 -48.70
C PRO A 74 22.94 -2.73 -48.36
N ALA A 75 23.94 -1.86 -48.16
CA ALA A 75 23.82 -0.41 -48.11
C ALA A 75 23.66 0.18 -49.52
N VAL A 76 22.89 1.27 -49.63
CA VAL A 76 22.84 2.14 -50.81
C VAL A 76 23.42 3.51 -50.43
N LEU A 77 24.41 3.93 -51.21
CA LEU A 77 25.16 5.18 -51.15
C LEU A 77 24.54 6.24 -52.10
N VAL A 78 24.44 7.48 -51.61
CA VAL A 78 24.89 8.77 -52.26
C VAL A 78 23.99 9.29 -53.42
N PRO A 79 23.76 10.63 -53.60
CA PRO A 79 24.77 11.69 -53.60
C PRO A 79 24.50 13.03 -52.91
N SER A 80 25.62 13.75 -52.83
CA SER A 80 25.96 15.03 -52.21
C SER A 80 25.65 16.28 -53.05
N ALA A 81 25.81 17.44 -52.37
CA ALA A 81 26.35 18.74 -52.82
C ALA A 81 25.36 19.82 -53.35
N PRO A 82 25.72 21.13 -53.39
CA PRO A 82 26.67 21.91 -52.56
C PRO A 82 26.26 23.39 -52.22
N CYS A 83 27.12 24.02 -51.40
CA CYS A 83 27.69 25.39 -51.51
C CYS A 83 26.99 26.70 -51.05
N SER A 84 27.87 27.53 -50.47
CA SER A 84 27.99 29.01 -50.49
C SER A 84 27.58 29.75 -49.21
N THR A 85 28.50 30.21 -48.33
CA THR A 85 29.61 31.22 -48.37
C THR A 85 29.19 32.67 -48.12
N ALA A 86 29.72 33.26 -47.04
CA ALA A 86 30.23 34.64 -46.84
C ALA A 86 30.19 34.94 -45.32
N SER A 87 31.28 35.01 -44.55
CA SER A 87 32.43 35.94 -44.53
C SER A 87 32.03 37.42 -44.50
N THR A 88 32.42 38.15 -43.44
CA THR A 88 33.28 39.37 -43.50
C THR A 88 33.51 39.98 -42.10
N ALA A 89 34.79 39.93 -41.68
CA ALA A 89 35.64 40.92 -40.99
C ALA A 89 35.19 41.77 -39.77
N SER A 90 36.03 41.72 -38.73
CA SER A 90 36.32 42.77 -37.72
C SER A 90 37.04 43.99 -38.35
N PRO A 91 37.30 45.12 -37.63
CA PRO A 91 38.48 45.21 -36.73
C PRO A 91 38.41 46.23 -35.53
N LEU A 92 39.34 46.03 -34.55
CA LEU A 92 40.17 46.99 -33.75
C LEU A 92 39.50 48.22 -33.05
N ALA A 93 39.83 48.68 -31.83
CA ALA A 93 41.06 48.65 -31.02
C ALA A 93 40.82 49.03 -29.52
N ILE A 94 41.61 48.39 -28.64
CA ILE A 94 42.45 48.93 -27.52
C ILE A 94 41.89 50.07 -26.63
N GLN A 95 41.77 49.84 -25.31
CA GLN A 95 42.67 50.45 -24.30
C GLN A 95 42.54 49.82 -22.90
N GLU A 96 43.70 49.55 -22.30
CA GLU A 96 43.94 49.05 -20.95
C GLU A 96 43.46 50.00 -19.85
N ASN A 97 43.00 49.45 -18.73
CA ASN A 97 43.49 49.92 -17.44
C ASN A 97 43.39 48.82 -16.39
N ALA A 98 44.56 48.51 -15.82
CA ALA A 98 44.76 47.56 -14.75
C ALA A 98 44.28 48.15 -13.40
N SER A 99 43.57 47.35 -12.62
CA SER A 99 43.62 47.39 -11.15
C SER A 99 43.15 46.06 -10.59
N SER A 100 44.04 45.46 -9.80
CA SER A 100 43.98 44.11 -9.24
C SER A 100 42.87 43.89 -8.21
N PRO A 101 42.56 42.61 -7.91
CA PRO A 101 41.30 42.19 -7.30
C PRO A 101 41.43 41.94 -5.80
N ALA A 102 40.51 42.48 -5.01
CA ALA A 102 40.34 42.09 -3.61
C ALA A 102 38.93 42.40 -3.10
N SER A 103 37.89 41.75 -3.65
CA SER A 103 36.57 41.59 -2.99
C SER A 103 35.57 40.86 -3.91
N THR A 104 35.68 39.54 -4.06
CA THR A 104 34.65 38.73 -4.74
C THR A 104 34.03 37.65 -3.86
N ALA A 105 34.46 37.50 -2.60
CA ALA A 105 33.94 36.45 -1.72
C ALA A 105 32.55 36.74 -1.13
N LYS A 106 32.08 37.99 -1.15
CA LYS A 106 30.84 38.40 -0.45
C LYS A 106 29.56 38.16 -1.27
N THR A 107 29.65 38.20 -2.60
CA THR A 107 28.51 37.97 -3.51
C THR A 107 28.14 36.49 -3.63
N ASP A 108 29.11 35.58 -3.46
CA ASP A 108 28.87 34.13 -3.58
C ASP A 108 28.11 33.54 -2.38
N ALA A 109 28.25 34.13 -1.20
CA ALA A 109 27.57 33.67 0.02
C ALA A 109 26.05 33.91 -0.07
N ASP A 110 25.67 35.10 -0.53
CA ASP A 110 24.27 35.52 -0.67
C ASP A 110 23.53 34.67 -1.73
N GLY A 111 24.23 34.33 -2.81
CA GLY A 111 23.71 33.41 -3.83
C GLY A 111 23.42 32.00 -3.31
N ARG A 112 24.30 31.43 -2.45
CA ARG A 112 24.10 30.08 -1.90
C ARG A 112 22.94 30.02 -0.91
N GLU A 113 22.77 31.05 -0.09
CA GLU A 113 21.65 31.15 0.84
C GLU A 113 20.31 31.19 0.08
N ALA A 114 20.21 32.03 -0.95
CA ALA A 114 19.03 32.12 -1.80
C ALA A 114 18.66 30.77 -2.46
N THR A 115 19.65 29.97 -2.91
CA THR A 115 19.37 28.64 -3.46
C THR A 115 18.86 27.65 -2.43
N THR A 116 19.35 27.73 -1.19
CA THR A 116 18.93 26.85 -0.08
C THR A 116 17.50 27.17 0.34
N ILE A 117 17.18 28.46 0.48
CA ILE A 117 15.82 28.94 0.79
C ILE A 117 14.84 28.45 -0.28
N LYS A 118 15.17 28.62 -1.58
CA LYS A 118 14.32 28.12 -2.68
C LYS A 118 14.08 26.60 -2.59
N ARG A 119 15.11 25.83 -2.23
CA ARG A 119 15.00 24.38 -2.05
C ARG A 119 14.10 24.01 -0.88
N TYR A 120 14.24 24.68 0.26
CA TYR A 120 13.40 24.44 1.44
C TYR A 120 11.95 24.82 1.18
N ASN A 121 11.70 25.93 0.51
CA ASN A 121 10.34 26.33 0.12
C ASN A 121 9.66 25.29 -0.77
N ALA A 122 10.40 24.68 -1.72
CA ALA A 122 9.87 23.60 -2.54
C ALA A 122 9.53 22.34 -1.71
N LEU A 123 10.37 21.99 -0.73
CA LEU A 123 10.13 20.87 0.19
C LEU A 123 8.95 21.14 1.14
N ASN A 124 8.82 22.37 1.64
CA ASN A 124 7.72 22.79 2.52
C ASN A 124 6.39 22.81 1.76
N LYS A 125 6.38 23.25 0.49
CA LYS A 125 5.19 23.17 -0.37
C LYS A 125 4.74 21.72 -0.58
N ARG A 126 5.69 20.80 -0.74
CA ARG A 126 5.40 19.37 -0.87
C ARG A 126 4.89 18.76 0.44
N LEU A 127 5.44 19.17 1.58
CA LEU A 127 4.92 18.80 2.91
C LEU A 127 3.46 19.25 3.07
N LEU A 128 3.15 20.51 2.75
CA LEU A 128 1.81 21.05 2.89
C LEU A 128 0.79 20.27 2.04
N ALA A 129 1.11 19.97 0.79
CA ALA A 129 0.27 19.15 -0.07
C ALA A 129 0.06 17.73 0.51
N TRP A 130 1.12 17.12 1.03
CA TRP A 130 1.05 15.80 1.67
C TRP A 130 0.20 15.82 2.96
N LEU A 131 0.30 16.89 3.77
CA LEU A 131 -0.53 17.08 4.96
C LEU A 131 -2.00 17.32 4.59
N GLN A 132 -2.29 18.12 3.58
CA GLN A 132 -3.66 18.34 3.11
C GLN A 132 -4.33 17.03 2.65
N GLU A 133 -3.57 16.15 1.98
CA GLU A 133 -4.09 14.87 1.52
C GLU A 133 -4.32 13.86 2.66
N ARG A 134 -3.42 13.80 3.65
CA ARG A 134 -3.41 12.68 4.63
C ARG A 134 -3.72 13.07 6.06
N HIS A 135 -3.55 14.34 6.39
CA HIS A 135 -3.60 14.88 7.74
C HIS A 135 -4.23 16.29 7.74
N ALA A 136 -5.33 16.49 7.01
CA ALA A 136 -5.96 17.79 6.82
C ALA A 136 -6.25 18.53 8.14
N ALA A 137 -6.54 17.79 9.22
CA ALA A 137 -6.79 18.35 10.56
C ALA A 137 -5.58 19.09 11.18
N LEU A 138 -4.36 18.82 10.71
CA LEU A 138 -3.12 19.46 11.18
C LEU A 138 -2.80 20.78 10.46
N VAL A 139 -3.58 21.12 9.42
CA VAL A 139 -3.43 22.36 8.66
C VAL A 139 -4.59 23.28 9.06
N GLN A 140 -4.33 24.26 9.92
CA GLN A 140 -5.36 25.19 10.41
C GLN A 140 -4.89 26.63 10.24
N ASN A 141 -5.66 27.45 9.53
CA ASN A 141 -5.42 28.90 9.37
C ASN A 141 -3.97 29.23 8.98
N ASP A 142 -3.44 28.54 7.95
CA ASP A 142 -2.05 28.65 7.48
C ASP A 142 -0.96 28.27 8.49
N ASN A 143 -1.34 27.79 9.67
CA ASN A 143 -0.41 27.25 10.66
C ASN A 143 -0.35 25.72 10.54
N VAL A 144 0.88 25.21 10.62
CA VAL A 144 1.17 23.78 10.61
C VAL A 144 1.84 23.43 11.93
N VAL A 145 1.13 22.66 12.76
CA VAL A 145 1.72 22.03 13.96
C VAL A 145 2.07 20.60 13.61
N LEU A 146 3.36 20.25 13.71
CA LEU A 146 3.87 18.97 13.22
C LEU A 146 4.32 18.06 14.39
N PRO A 147 3.51 17.08 14.81
CA PRO A 147 3.94 16.07 15.77
C PRO A 147 5.13 15.24 15.26
N ALA A 148 5.98 14.76 16.17
CA ALA A 148 7.16 13.97 15.82
C ALA A 148 6.86 12.71 14.98
N CYS A 149 5.73 12.04 15.25
CA CYS A 149 5.28 10.87 14.47
C CYS A 149 4.87 11.23 13.03
N VAL A 150 4.31 12.43 12.81
CA VAL A 150 3.91 12.91 11.49
C VAL A 150 5.13 13.33 10.69
N ALA A 151 6.08 14.01 11.33
CA ALA A 151 7.36 14.40 10.73
C ALA A 151 8.16 13.18 10.23
N THR A 152 8.25 12.14 11.06
CA THR A 152 8.92 10.88 10.67
C THR A 152 8.18 10.14 9.57
N SER A 153 6.84 10.15 9.58
CA SER A 153 6.02 9.59 8.49
C SER A 153 6.24 10.34 7.17
N TYR A 154 6.38 11.66 7.22
CA TYR A 154 6.73 12.47 6.05
C TYR A 154 8.14 12.15 5.54
N LEU A 155 9.15 12.01 6.42
CA LEU A 155 10.48 11.60 5.99
C LEU A 155 10.49 10.22 5.34
N TRP A 156 9.66 9.29 5.82
CA TRP A 156 9.48 7.99 5.19
C TRP A 156 8.83 8.11 3.80
N PHE A 157 7.84 8.98 3.64
CA PHE A 157 7.30 9.29 2.30
C PHE A 157 8.37 9.88 1.37
N MET A 158 9.19 10.80 1.86
CA MET A 158 10.28 11.42 1.12
C MET A 158 11.45 10.47 0.82
N SER A 159 11.54 9.35 1.54
CA SER A 159 12.51 8.29 1.26
C SER A 159 12.23 7.51 -0.02
N ILE A 160 11.05 7.67 -0.62
CA ILE A 160 10.64 6.96 -1.82
C ILE A 160 10.70 7.91 -3.02
N LYS A 161 11.39 7.51 -4.09
CA LYS A 161 11.39 8.27 -5.34
C LYS A 161 9.97 8.35 -5.90
N CYS A 162 9.58 9.57 -6.25
CA CYS A 162 8.32 9.84 -6.92
C CYS A 162 8.59 10.29 -8.36
N ASP A 163 7.63 10.05 -9.25
CA ASP A 163 7.65 10.57 -10.61
C ASP A 163 7.45 12.10 -10.62
N LYS A 164 7.48 12.70 -11.82
CA LYS A 164 7.24 14.15 -12.00
C LYS A 164 5.82 14.59 -11.57
N ARG A 165 4.89 13.64 -11.39
CA ARG A 165 3.51 13.87 -10.96
C ARG A 165 3.34 13.70 -9.45
N GLY A 166 4.40 13.36 -8.71
CA GLY A 166 4.35 13.11 -7.27
C GLY A 166 3.90 11.70 -6.88
N THR A 167 3.69 10.80 -7.85
CA THR A 167 3.31 9.41 -7.62
C THR A 167 4.54 8.57 -7.26
N PRO A 168 4.50 7.74 -6.21
CA PRO A 168 5.61 6.84 -5.89
C PRO A 168 5.94 5.90 -7.06
N LEU A 169 7.23 5.75 -7.39
CA LEU A 169 7.68 4.83 -8.43
C LEU A 169 7.49 3.37 -8.00
N GLU A 170 7.04 2.52 -8.93
CA GLU A 170 6.97 1.06 -8.79
C GLU A 170 7.92 0.41 -9.81
N PRO A 171 8.91 -0.39 -9.40
CA PRO A 171 9.23 -0.79 -8.03
C PRO A 171 9.76 0.38 -7.19
N ARG A 172 9.48 0.34 -5.87
CA ARG A 172 9.92 1.37 -4.92
C ARG A 172 11.43 1.55 -4.98
N GLN A 173 11.86 2.72 -5.45
CA GLN A 173 13.26 3.10 -5.43
C GLN A 173 13.52 4.05 -4.25
N PRO A 174 14.52 3.79 -3.40
CA PRO A 174 14.88 4.71 -2.34
C PRO A 174 15.49 6.01 -2.91
N THR A 175 15.23 7.14 -2.25
CA THR A 175 15.90 8.42 -2.52
C THR A 175 17.29 8.44 -1.86
N SER A 176 18.13 9.38 -2.27
CA SER A 176 19.46 9.54 -1.67
C SER A 176 19.36 10.04 -0.22
N ALA A 177 20.36 9.69 0.60
CA ALA A 177 20.43 10.18 1.98
C ALA A 177 20.48 11.71 2.07
N SER A 178 21.13 12.36 1.10
CA SER A 178 21.12 13.83 0.98
C SER A 178 19.72 14.39 0.79
N HIS A 179 18.85 13.72 0.02
CA HIS A 179 17.47 14.19 -0.18
C HIS A 179 16.65 14.14 1.12
N VAL A 180 16.74 13.03 1.85
CA VAL A 180 16.08 12.86 3.15
C VAL A 180 16.65 13.84 4.19
N GLY A 181 17.97 14.03 4.21
CA GLY A 181 18.64 15.03 5.05
C GLY A 181 18.16 16.45 4.76
N ASN A 182 18.05 16.83 3.49
CA ASN A 182 17.53 18.14 3.09
C ASN A 182 16.06 18.32 3.52
N ALA A 183 15.22 17.29 3.41
CA ALA A 183 13.85 17.33 3.90
C ALA A 183 13.80 17.52 5.43
N SER A 184 14.65 16.82 6.19
CA SER A 184 14.78 17.00 7.63
C SER A 184 15.22 18.41 8.01
N SER A 185 16.21 18.97 7.32
CA SER A 185 16.67 20.35 7.56
C SER A 185 15.61 21.39 7.21
N ALA A 186 14.83 21.17 6.15
CA ALA A 186 13.71 22.04 5.78
C ALA A 186 12.65 22.10 6.90
N LEU A 187 12.34 20.97 7.55
CA LEU A 187 11.43 20.93 8.70
C LEU A 187 11.95 21.73 9.90
N ILE A 188 13.25 21.64 10.18
CA ILE A 188 13.89 22.42 11.24
C ILE A 188 13.85 23.91 10.89
N ASN A 189 14.14 24.26 9.63
CA ASN A 189 14.11 25.64 9.16
C ASN A 189 12.69 26.24 9.22
N LEU A 190 11.66 25.46 8.89
CA LEU A 190 10.26 25.88 8.98
C LEU A 190 9.89 26.32 10.41
N HIS A 191 10.32 25.59 11.43
CA HIS A 191 10.07 25.97 12.83
C HIS A 191 10.84 27.23 13.24
N LYS A 192 12.09 27.36 12.77
CA LYS A 192 12.91 28.55 13.00
C LYS A 192 12.27 29.81 12.37
N GLU A 193 11.78 29.71 11.14
CA GLU A 193 11.09 30.80 10.44
C GLU A 193 9.78 31.19 11.13
N ALA A 194 9.03 30.19 11.63
CA ALA A 194 7.82 30.42 12.41
C ALA A 194 8.11 31.01 13.81
N LYS A 195 9.38 31.12 14.22
CA LYS A 195 9.81 31.53 15.57
C LYS A 195 9.19 30.64 16.67
N VAL A 196 8.93 29.37 16.36
CA VAL A 196 8.41 28.37 17.29
C VAL A 196 9.56 27.50 17.77
N GLU A 197 9.66 27.29 19.07
CA GLU A 197 10.64 26.37 19.63
C GLU A 197 10.41 24.95 19.12
N ILE A 198 11.46 24.31 18.61
CA ILE A 198 11.38 22.94 18.11
C ILE A 198 11.29 22.01 19.32
N PRO A 199 10.23 21.20 19.45
CA PRO A 199 10.15 20.23 20.53
C PRO A 199 11.39 19.31 20.52
N PRO A 200 12.03 19.06 21.68
CA PRO A 200 13.26 18.25 21.73
C PRO A 200 13.03 16.85 21.15
N ASP A 201 11.84 16.29 21.36
CA ASP A 201 11.42 14.99 20.83
C ASP A 201 11.38 14.98 19.30
N LEU A 202 10.90 16.06 18.68
CA LEU A 202 10.88 16.20 17.23
C LEU A 202 12.32 16.23 16.68
N CYS A 203 13.19 17.04 17.29
CA CYS A 203 14.59 17.12 16.90
C CYS A 203 15.31 15.77 17.02
N ALA A 204 15.08 15.05 18.13
CA ALA A 204 15.64 13.73 18.36
C ALA A 204 15.13 12.71 17.32
N ALA A 205 13.82 12.72 17.02
CA ALA A 205 13.22 11.82 16.03
C ALA A 205 13.77 12.05 14.61
N LEU A 206 13.93 13.32 14.20
CA LEU A 206 14.51 13.68 12.90
C LEU A 206 15.97 13.24 12.77
N LYS A 207 16.78 13.46 13.83
CA LYS A 207 18.18 13.01 13.88
C LYS A 207 18.28 11.48 13.86
N ALA A 208 17.45 10.79 14.63
CA ALA A 208 17.42 9.33 14.66
C ALA A 208 17.03 8.74 13.30
N PHE A 209 16.06 9.34 12.61
CA PHE A 209 15.65 8.89 11.27
C PHE A 209 16.78 9.06 10.26
N THR A 210 17.37 10.25 10.18
CA THR A 210 18.44 10.56 9.21
C THR A 210 19.71 9.77 9.45
N LYS A 211 20.11 9.55 10.71
CA LYS A 211 21.27 8.72 11.08
C LYS A 211 21.11 7.26 10.63
N ASN A 212 19.90 6.71 10.75
CA ASN A 212 19.61 5.33 10.38
C ASN A 212 19.22 5.18 8.89
N TYR A 213 19.15 6.28 8.14
CA TYR A 213 18.82 6.25 6.73
C TYR A 213 20.05 5.88 5.89
N ALA A 214 20.38 4.58 5.88
CA ALA A 214 21.33 4.01 4.92
C ALA A 214 20.57 3.65 3.63
N PRO A 215 20.85 4.30 2.49
CA PRO A 215 20.34 3.83 1.21
C PRO A 215 20.84 2.39 1.05
N ARG A 216 19.93 1.42 0.96
CA ARG A 216 20.29 0.03 0.60
C ARG A 216 20.67 -0.03 -0.88
N THR A 217 21.67 0.74 -1.28
CA THR A 217 22.21 0.81 -2.63
C THR A 217 23.48 -0.04 -2.62
N GLY A 218 23.33 -1.37 -2.65
CA GLY A 218 24.51 -2.23 -2.65
C GLY A 218 24.34 -3.71 -2.35
N GLN A 219 23.19 -4.33 -2.63
CA GLN A 219 23.16 -5.80 -2.67
C GLN A 219 22.98 -6.31 -4.11
N PRO A 220 24.06 -6.39 -4.91
CA PRO A 220 24.07 -7.21 -6.11
C PRO A 220 24.20 -8.68 -5.68
N GLY A 221 23.13 -9.46 -5.83
CA GLY A 221 23.13 -10.90 -5.62
C GLY A 221 22.73 -11.35 -4.21
N SER A 222 21.44 -11.63 -4.02
CA SER A 222 21.00 -12.54 -2.96
C SER A 222 20.22 -13.68 -3.63
N THR A 223 20.98 -14.62 -4.20
CA THR A 223 20.52 -15.99 -4.33
C THR A 223 20.42 -16.58 -2.94
N ALA A 224 19.31 -17.27 -2.70
CA ALA A 224 19.02 -17.94 -1.45
C ALA A 224 20.06 -19.04 -1.15
N THR A 225 20.74 -18.90 -0.01
CA THR A 225 21.25 -20.03 0.79
C THR A 225 21.04 -19.67 2.25
N GLN A 226 20.11 -20.38 2.90
CA GLN A 226 20.12 -20.52 4.35
C GLN A 226 21.33 -21.36 4.70
N GLU A 227 22.22 -20.84 5.54
CA GLU A 227 23.17 -21.66 6.26
C GLU A 227 23.05 -21.39 7.76
N ALA A 228 23.26 -22.47 8.50
CA ALA A 228 22.79 -22.71 9.83
C ALA A 228 23.62 -22.00 10.91
N VAL A 229 22.95 -21.78 12.06
CA VAL A 229 23.57 -21.57 13.37
C VAL A 229 24.40 -22.81 13.73
N PRO A 230 25.56 -22.63 14.37
CA PRO A 230 25.78 -23.39 15.60
C PRO A 230 26.18 -22.50 16.78
N GLU A 231 25.75 -22.99 17.94
CA GLU A 231 25.98 -22.47 19.28
C GLU A 231 27.43 -22.60 19.77
N GLN A 232 27.79 -21.65 20.64
CA GLN A 232 28.61 -21.74 21.86
C GLN A 232 30.12 -22.05 21.82
N GLY A 233 30.87 -21.15 22.48
CA GLY A 233 32.06 -21.50 23.26
C GLY A 233 33.06 -20.35 23.51
N SER A 234 33.10 -19.83 24.76
CA SER A 234 34.27 -19.27 25.50
C SER A 234 35.08 -18.10 24.88
N SER A 235 35.77 -17.18 25.59
CA SER A 235 36.16 -16.99 26.98
C SER A 235 36.83 -15.59 27.10
N CYS A 236 36.59 -14.91 28.24
CA CYS A 236 37.38 -13.87 28.95
C CYS A 236 38.21 -12.78 28.21
N CYS A 237 37.92 -11.50 28.48
CA CYS A 237 38.65 -10.69 29.49
C CYS A 237 38.23 -9.19 29.52
N ALA A 238 38.11 -8.69 30.76
CA ALA A 238 38.28 -7.30 31.25
C ALA A 238 37.26 -6.19 30.86
N GLN A 239 36.38 -5.89 31.83
CA GLN A 239 35.81 -4.55 32.05
C GLN A 239 36.88 -3.54 32.50
N PRO A 240 36.57 -2.24 32.43
CA PRO A 240 36.36 -1.55 33.70
C PRO A 240 34.99 -0.86 33.82
N SER A 241 34.56 -0.84 35.08
CA SER A 241 33.36 -0.29 35.69
C SER A 241 33.22 1.23 35.51
N ALA A 242 31.99 1.72 35.30
CA ALA A 242 31.21 2.48 36.30
C ALA A 242 30.03 3.23 35.68
N GLN A 243 28.84 2.96 36.25
CA GLN A 243 27.71 3.89 36.46
C GLN A 243 27.12 4.68 35.27
N ALA A 244 25.90 4.31 34.88
CA ALA A 244 24.69 5.15 35.01
C ALA A 244 23.52 4.61 34.17
N THR A 245 22.29 4.83 34.67
CA THR A 245 20.98 4.64 34.04
C THR A 245 20.38 3.22 34.05
N ALA A 246 19.88 2.85 35.23
CA ALA A 246 18.59 2.16 35.31
C ALA A 246 17.47 3.17 34.99
N ASP A 247 16.33 2.66 34.53
CA ASP A 247 15.04 3.34 34.31
C ASP A 247 14.91 4.29 33.10
N LEU A 248 14.72 3.66 31.93
CA LEU A 248 14.07 4.29 30.78
C LEU A 248 13.12 3.29 30.07
N ARG A 249 12.24 2.63 30.83
CA ARG A 249 11.26 1.68 30.25
C ARG A 249 9.79 1.87 30.63
N ASP A 250 9.45 2.82 31.50
CA ASP A 250 8.07 3.03 31.97
C ASP A 250 7.37 4.32 31.50
N HIS A 251 7.85 4.99 30.45
CA HIS A 251 7.24 6.24 29.95
C HIS A 251 6.54 6.19 28.57
N MET A 252 6.17 5.01 28.06
CA MET A 252 5.35 4.89 26.83
C MET A 252 3.86 4.63 27.06
N THR A 253 3.31 5.07 28.19
CA THR A 253 1.87 5.06 28.45
C THR A 253 1.40 6.40 29.00
N ALA A 254 1.32 7.43 28.16
CA ALA A 254 0.52 8.61 28.44
C ALA A 254 0.11 9.36 27.15
N ARG A 255 -1.21 9.56 27.03
CA ARG A 255 -1.93 10.62 26.30
C ARG A 255 -1.94 10.64 24.77
N CYS A 256 -3.10 10.28 24.22
CA CYS A 256 -3.89 11.24 23.43
C CYS A 256 -5.39 10.92 23.58
N LEU A 257 -5.94 11.24 24.76
CA LEU A 257 -7.38 11.44 24.94
C LEU A 257 -7.61 12.95 24.89
N LEU A 258 -8.24 13.43 23.82
CA LEU A 258 -8.91 14.71 23.81
C LEU A 258 -10.36 14.46 24.21
N THR A 259 -10.62 14.64 25.50
CA THR A 259 -11.95 14.81 26.07
C THR A 259 -12.49 16.16 25.61
N ILE A 260 -13.47 16.15 24.70
CA ILE A 260 -14.46 17.23 24.65
C ILE A 260 -15.60 16.75 25.54
N ALA A 261 -15.55 17.20 26.80
CA ALA A 261 -16.73 17.23 27.64
C ALA A 261 -17.52 18.48 27.24
N ALA A 262 -18.55 18.29 26.43
CA ALA A 262 -19.64 19.23 26.29
C ALA A 262 -20.93 18.39 26.30
N GLU A 263 -21.63 18.56 27.41
CA GLU A 263 -22.92 18.03 27.82
C GLU A 263 -23.89 17.79 26.66
N SER A 264 -24.35 16.55 26.52
CA SER A 264 -25.63 16.25 25.88
C SER A 264 -26.29 15.12 26.66
N ASN A 265 -27.17 15.51 27.59
CA ASN A 265 -28.14 14.63 28.23
C ASN A 265 -29.17 14.21 27.18
N SER A 266 -28.85 13.19 26.38
CA SER A 266 -29.79 12.52 25.50
C SER A 266 -29.79 11.02 25.80
N ASP A 267 -30.98 10.52 26.11
CA ASP A 267 -31.40 9.16 26.48
C ASP A 267 -30.43 7.97 26.32
N PRO A 268 -30.19 7.17 27.39
CA PRO A 268 -29.28 6.03 27.38
C PRO A 268 -29.94 4.68 27.02
N ASP A 269 -30.98 4.63 26.18
CA ASP A 269 -31.77 3.38 26.07
C ASP A 269 -32.13 2.97 24.64
N LEU A 270 -31.11 2.82 23.78
CA LEU A 270 -31.14 1.92 22.59
C LEU A 270 -29.76 1.81 21.91
N ALA A 271 -28.68 1.84 22.70
CA ALA A 271 -27.36 1.48 22.18
C ALA A 271 -27.39 -0.01 21.85
N THR A 272 -27.60 -0.33 20.57
CA THR A 272 -27.39 -1.66 19.99
C THR A 272 -25.95 -2.06 20.32
N SER A 273 -25.78 -2.79 21.42
CA SER A 273 -24.48 -3.22 21.91
C SER A 273 -23.94 -4.25 20.93
N GLU A 274 -23.14 -3.79 19.96
CA GLU A 274 -22.34 -4.67 19.12
C GLU A 274 -21.61 -5.66 20.05
N PRO A 275 -21.76 -6.98 19.82
CA PRO A 275 -21.19 -7.97 20.71
C PRO A 275 -19.67 -7.74 20.83
N PRO A 276 -19.11 -7.78 22.04
CA PRO A 276 -17.70 -7.51 22.26
C PRO A 276 -16.85 -8.44 21.39
N VAL A 277 -16.02 -7.84 20.53
CA VAL A 277 -15.18 -8.59 19.59
C VAL A 277 -14.20 -9.45 20.40
N PRO A 278 -14.13 -10.77 20.13
CA PRO A 278 -13.18 -11.66 20.80
C PRO A 278 -11.77 -11.09 20.72
N THR A 279 -11.16 -10.87 21.88
CA THR A 279 -9.80 -10.34 22.00
C THR A 279 -8.89 -11.46 22.49
N PHE A 280 -7.80 -11.71 21.77
CA PHE A 280 -6.81 -12.74 22.09
C PHE A 280 -5.60 -12.09 22.75
N SER A 281 -4.96 -12.77 23.70
CA SER A 281 -3.76 -12.28 24.38
C SER A 281 -2.51 -13.07 24.00
N TRP A 282 -1.48 -12.38 23.51
CA TRP A 282 -0.14 -12.95 23.29
C TRP A 282 0.91 -12.00 23.86
N GLY A 283 1.83 -12.54 24.67
CA GLY A 283 2.80 -11.75 25.41
C GLY A 283 2.17 -10.66 26.30
N GLY A 284 0.98 -10.93 26.85
CA GLY A 284 0.24 -9.98 27.70
C GLY A 284 -0.42 -8.81 26.96
N ARG A 285 -0.34 -8.74 25.63
CA ARG A 285 -0.98 -7.69 24.83
C ARG A 285 -2.28 -8.18 24.19
N PRO A 286 -3.33 -7.35 24.12
CA PRO A 286 -4.58 -7.68 23.44
C PRO A 286 -4.44 -7.55 21.92
N HIS A 287 -5.01 -8.50 21.18
CA HIS A 287 -4.95 -8.54 19.73
C HIS A 287 -6.20 -9.18 19.09
N PRO A 288 -6.47 -8.85 17.82
CA PRO A 288 -7.70 -9.28 17.13
C PRO A 288 -7.67 -10.73 16.60
N VAL A 289 -6.52 -11.41 16.66
CA VAL A 289 -6.33 -12.77 16.14
C VAL A 289 -5.49 -13.63 17.09
N PRO A 290 -5.66 -14.97 17.08
CA PRO A 290 -4.78 -15.89 17.80
C PRO A 290 -3.31 -15.78 17.35
N GLU A 291 -2.36 -16.05 18.25
CA GLU A 291 -0.91 -15.95 17.99
C GLU A 291 -0.43 -16.78 16.79
N LYS A 292 -1.07 -17.94 16.57
CA LYS A 292 -0.74 -18.90 15.50
C LYS A 292 -1.65 -18.73 14.27
N PHE A 293 -2.38 -17.62 14.16
CA PHE A 293 -3.26 -17.35 13.04
C PHE A 293 -2.50 -17.37 11.71
N VAL A 294 -3.06 -18.07 10.72
CA VAL A 294 -2.53 -18.15 9.35
C VAL A 294 -3.58 -17.60 8.41
N LEU A 295 -3.17 -16.69 7.53
CA LEU A 295 -4.11 -16.11 6.56
C LEU A 295 -4.52 -17.20 5.54
N PRO A 296 -5.82 -17.50 5.39
CA PRO A 296 -6.29 -18.59 4.54
C PRO A 296 -6.00 -18.31 3.06
N ALA A 297 -5.52 -19.34 2.36
CA ALA A 297 -5.47 -19.33 0.91
C ALA A 297 -6.90 -19.55 0.38
N CYS A 298 -7.49 -18.53 -0.22
CA CYS A 298 -8.90 -18.51 -0.58
C CYS A 298 -9.11 -17.84 -1.95
N THR A 299 -10.33 -17.96 -2.48
CA THR A 299 -10.73 -17.25 -3.70
C THR A 299 -10.88 -15.75 -3.44
N VAL A 300 -10.88 -14.94 -4.48
CA VAL A 300 -11.10 -13.48 -4.35
C VAL A 300 -12.46 -13.17 -3.71
N HIS A 301 -13.49 -13.97 -4.01
CA HIS A 301 -14.82 -13.81 -3.41
C HIS A 301 -14.81 -14.15 -1.90
N GLN A 302 -14.22 -15.28 -1.52
CA GLN A 302 -14.08 -15.63 -0.10
C GLN A 302 -13.28 -14.58 0.67
N LEU A 303 -12.20 -14.07 0.07
CA LEU A 303 -11.43 -12.97 0.65
C LEU A 303 -12.33 -11.75 0.87
N TRP A 304 -13.16 -11.36 -0.10
CA TRP A 304 -14.09 -10.24 0.02
C TRP A 304 -15.05 -10.40 1.20
N CYS A 305 -15.67 -11.58 1.35
CA CYS A 305 -16.56 -11.88 2.48
C CYS A 305 -15.81 -11.73 3.81
N MET A 306 -14.65 -12.38 3.97
CA MET A 306 -13.85 -12.31 5.20
C MET A 306 -13.31 -10.89 5.47
N TRP A 307 -13.07 -10.11 4.43
CA TRP A 307 -12.58 -8.74 4.55
C TRP A 307 -13.55 -7.83 5.33
N TYR A 308 -14.85 -7.99 5.06
CA TYR A 308 -15.89 -7.16 5.66
C TYR A 308 -16.59 -7.80 6.85
N GLN A 309 -16.77 -9.13 6.84
CA GLN A 309 -17.52 -9.87 7.86
C GLN A 309 -16.63 -10.58 8.88
N GLY A 310 -15.37 -10.84 8.54
CA GLY A 310 -14.46 -11.64 9.37
C GLY A 310 -14.56 -13.14 9.10
N ILE A 311 -13.95 -13.94 9.96
CA ILE A 311 -13.95 -15.41 9.90
C ILE A 311 -14.85 -15.91 11.03
N LEU A 312 -16.14 -16.06 10.73
CA LEU A 312 -17.18 -16.39 11.71
C LEU A 312 -16.88 -17.71 12.45
N THR A 313 -16.34 -18.71 11.74
CA THR A 313 -15.98 -20.02 12.30
C THR A 313 -14.91 -19.95 13.39
N SER A 314 -14.12 -18.89 13.40
CA SER A 314 -13.02 -18.70 14.36
C SER A 314 -13.24 -17.51 15.29
N GLY A 315 -14.40 -16.83 15.20
CA GLY A 315 -14.67 -15.60 15.95
C GLY A 315 -13.71 -14.45 15.61
N ILE A 316 -13.06 -14.48 14.45
CA ILE A 316 -12.11 -13.44 14.05
C ILE A 316 -12.89 -12.33 13.35
N GLY A 317 -12.68 -11.09 13.79
CA GLY A 317 -13.31 -9.92 13.19
C GLY A 317 -12.88 -9.65 11.73
N PRO A 318 -13.42 -8.59 11.11
CA PRO A 318 -13.14 -8.27 9.72
C PRO A 318 -11.64 -8.08 9.43
N LEU A 319 -11.13 -8.77 8.39
CA LEU A 319 -9.70 -8.77 8.07
C LEU A 319 -9.14 -7.37 7.76
N ARG A 320 -10.00 -6.43 7.34
CA ARG A 320 -9.61 -5.02 7.13
C ARG A 320 -9.03 -4.33 8.36
N LYS A 321 -9.45 -4.75 9.56
CA LYS A 321 -8.99 -4.19 10.83
C LYS A 321 -7.61 -4.71 11.24
N LEU A 322 -7.14 -5.79 10.64
CA LEU A 322 -5.83 -6.38 10.96
C LEU A 322 -4.70 -5.47 10.46
N ARG A 323 -3.66 -5.33 11.26
CA ARG A 323 -2.39 -4.65 10.93
C ARG A 323 -1.30 -5.68 10.65
N SER A 324 -0.19 -5.24 10.06
CA SER A 324 0.93 -6.16 9.73
C SER A 324 1.55 -6.79 10.98
N PHE A 325 1.55 -6.09 12.11
CA PHE A 325 2.08 -6.61 13.36
C PHE A 325 1.12 -7.53 14.11
N ASP A 326 -0.15 -7.61 13.70
CA ASP A 326 -1.10 -8.60 14.24
C ASP A 326 -0.82 -10.01 13.71
N LEU A 327 0.14 -10.15 12.80
CA LEU A 327 0.55 -11.43 12.21
C LEU A 327 1.99 -11.75 12.60
N THR A 328 2.19 -12.91 13.24
CA THR A 328 3.52 -13.38 13.68
C THR A 328 4.40 -13.76 12.49
N LYS A 329 3.83 -14.43 11.48
CA LYS A 329 4.58 -14.95 10.32
C LYS A 329 4.79 -13.86 9.26
N PRO A 330 6.04 -13.59 8.81
CA PRO A 330 6.32 -12.63 7.75
C PRO A 330 5.61 -12.94 6.42
N SER A 331 5.46 -14.22 6.08
CA SER A 331 4.74 -14.66 4.88
C SER A 331 3.28 -14.23 4.89
N ASP A 332 2.62 -14.31 6.05
CA ASP A 332 1.22 -13.88 6.20
C ASP A 332 1.09 -12.35 6.16
N ARG A 333 2.10 -11.60 6.61
CA ARG A 333 2.16 -10.13 6.42
C ARG A 333 2.19 -9.77 4.93
N SER A 334 3.00 -10.48 4.14
CA SER A 334 3.04 -10.30 2.69
C SER A 334 1.71 -10.68 2.05
N LYS A 335 1.06 -11.76 2.49
CA LYS A 335 -0.27 -12.16 2.02
C LYS A 335 -1.33 -11.10 2.34
N LEU A 336 -1.34 -10.53 3.54
CA LEU A 336 -2.28 -9.47 3.93
C LEU A 336 -2.09 -8.21 3.09
N SER A 337 -0.83 -7.86 2.77
CA SER A 337 -0.53 -6.75 1.85
C SER A 337 -1.10 -7.00 0.44
N LYS A 338 -0.92 -8.20 -0.10
CA LYS A 338 -1.51 -8.61 -1.38
C LYS A 338 -3.03 -8.57 -1.35
N ALA A 339 -3.64 -9.08 -0.28
CA ALA A 339 -5.08 -9.05 -0.06
C ALA A 339 -5.63 -7.60 -0.08
N ARG A 340 -5.01 -6.67 0.66
CA ARG A 340 -5.37 -5.24 0.62
C ARG A 340 -5.37 -4.70 -0.80
N LYS A 341 -4.31 -4.97 -1.56
CA LYS A 341 -4.19 -4.51 -2.95
C LYS A 341 -5.24 -5.10 -3.88
N VAL A 342 -5.63 -6.36 -3.68
CA VAL A 342 -6.74 -6.96 -4.43
C VAL A 342 -8.05 -6.25 -4.12
N ILE A 343 -8.39 -6.07 -2.84
CA ILE A 343 -9.63 -5.41 -2.42
C ILE A 343 -9.67 -3.96 -2.93
N GLU A 344 -8.60 -3.20 -2.71
CA GLU A 344 -8.47 -1.82 -3.20
C GLU A 344 -8.69 -1.73 -4.72
N THR A 345 -8.12 -2.66 -5.49
CA THR A 345 -8.30 -2.69 -6.95
C THR A 345 -9.75 -2.97 -7.34
N VAL A 346 -10.42 -3.90 -6.66
CA VAL A 346 -11.83 -4.24 -6.90
C VAL A 346 -12.74 -3.05 -6.54
N VAL A 347 -12.51 -2.42 -5.39
CA VAL A 347 -13.25 -1.24 -4.92
C VAL A 347 -13.12 -0.07 -5.90
N LEU A 348 -11.89 0.23 -6.34
CA LEU A 348 -11.63 1.29 -7.31
C LEU A 348 -12.30 0.99 -8.66
N ALA A 349 -12.22 -0.24 -9.14
CA ALA A 349 -12.86 -0.64 -10.39
C ALA A 349 -14.40 -0.53 -10.32
N ALA A 350 -14.97 -0.75 -9.14
CA ALA A 350 -16.41 -0.56 -8.92
C ALA A 350 -16.85 0.92 -8.96
N GLY A 351 -15.91 1.88 -8.86
CA GLY A 351 -16.19 3.31 -8.86
C GLY A 351 -16.22 3.95 -7.47
N HIS A 352 -15.76 3.24 -6.44
CA HIS A 352 -15.66 3.79 -5.09
C HIS A 352 -14.24 4.32 -4.83
N PRO A 353 -14.09 5.48 -4.16
CA PRO A 353 -12.77 6.08 -3.97
C PRO A 353 -11.90 5.25 -3.00
N HIS A 354 -12.50 4.72 -1.94
CA HIS A 354 -11.79 4.01 -0.87
C HIS A 354 -12.61 2.87 -0.28
N GLU A 355 -11.92 1.90 0.32
CA GLU A 355 -12.51 0.74 1.00
C GLU A 355 -13.46 1.13 2.14
N SER A 356 -13.13 2.19 2.91
CA SER A 356 -13.95 2.65 4.03
C SER A 356 -15.37 3.04 3.63
N SER A 357 -15.56 3.54 2.40
CA SER A 357 -16.89 3.85 1.85
C SER A 357 -17.74 2.59 1.63
N VAL A 358 -17.11 1.45 1.37
CA VAL A 358 -17.78 0.16 1.16
C VAL A 358 -18.03 -0.53 2.51
N ALA A 359 -17.17 -0.28 3.50
CA ALA A 359 -17.30 -0.88 4.82
C ALA A 359 -18.59 -0.48 5.57
N SER A 360 -19.12 0.73 5.34
CA SER A 360 -20.37 1.22 5.93
C SER A 360 -21.64 0.77 5.19
N MET A 361 -21.50 0.06 4.06
CA MET A 361 -22.64 -0.42 3.28
C MET A 361 -23.26 -1.69 3.86
N THR A 362 -24.51 -1.98 3.50
CA THR A 362 -25.14 -3.26 3.83
C THR A 362 -24.44 -4.44 3.12
N PRO A 363 -24.54 -5.68 3.63
CA PRO A 363 -23.95 -6.86 2.99
C PRO A 363 -24.35 -7.04 1.52
N GLU A 364 -25.61 -6.75 1.17
CA GLU A 364 -26.17 -6.88 -0.17
C GLU A 364 -25.55 -5.84 -1.11
N ALA A 365 -25.45 -4.58 -0.66
CA ALA A 365 -24.79 -3.52 -1.41
C ALA A 365 -23.31 -3.86 -1.64
N ARG A 366 -22.61 -4.41 -0.64
CA ARG A 366 -21.22 -4.87 -0.80
C ARG A 366 -21.08 -5.99 -1.83
N ALA A 367 -22.05 -6.90 -1.92
CA ALA A 367 -22.05 -7.96 -2.94
C ALA A 367 -22.19 -7.40 -4.36
N VAL A 368 -23.02 -6.36 -4.55
CA VAL A 368 -23.14 -5.64 -5.83
C VAL A 368 -21.83 -4.95 -6.20
N VAL A 369 -21.20 -4.25 -5.25
CA VAL A 369 -19.89 -3.60 -5.42
C VAL A 369 -18.84 -4.61 -5.84
N PHE A 370 -18.79 -5.77 -5.15
CA PHE A 370 -17.88 -6.85 -5.50
C PHE A 370 -18.08 -7.32 -6.94
N LYS A 371 -19.31 -7.72 -7.29
CA LYS A 371 -19.64 -8.26 -8.61
C LYS A 371 -19.21 -7.28 -9.71
N HIS A 372 -19.56 -6.01 -9.54
CA HIS A 372 -19.28 -4.98 -10.53
C HIS A 372 -17.79 -4.65 -10.64
N GLY A 373 -17.12 -4.45 -9.50
CA GLY A 373 -15.68 -4.18 -9.45
C GLY A 373 -14.87 -5.34 -10.01
N PHE A 374 -15.17 -6.55 -9.57
CA PHE A 374 -14.48 -7.76 -10.01
C PHE A 374 -14.63 -7.99 -11.52
N GLN A 375 -15.84 -7.87 -12.06
CA GLN A 375 -16.08 -7.99 -13.50
C GLN A 375 -15.34 -6.91 -14.32
N ARG A 376 -15.28 -5.67 -13.83
CA ARG A 376 -14.53 -4.59 -14.50
C ARG A 376 -13.02 -4.82 -14.45
N THR A 377 -12.48 -5.23 -13.31
CA THR A 377 -11.06 -5.58 -13.17
C THR A 377 -10.71 -6.75 -14.08
N ALA A 378 -11.52 -7.81 -14.07
CA ALA A 378 -11.35 -8.97 -14.95
C ALA A 378 -11.38 -8.54 -16.43
N LYS A 379 -12.40 -7.80 -16.89
CA LYS A 379 -12.47 -7.30 -18.27
C LYS A 379 -11.23 -6.48 -18.65
N THR A 380 -10.72 -5.65 -17.75
CA THR A 380 -9.51 -4.83 -17.99
C THR A 380 -8.26 -5.71 -18.12
N ILE A 381 -8.13 -6.70 -17.24
CA ILE A 381 -7.06 -7.70 -17.28
C ILE A 381 -7.11 -8.50 -18.60
N LEU A 382 -8.29 -9.00 -18.98
CA LEU A 382 -8.51 -9.78 -20.19
C LEU A 382 -8.12 -9.00 -21.44
N LYS A 383 -8.46 -7.70 -21.50
CA LYS A 383 -8.10 -6.83 -22.64
C LYS A 383 -6.58 -6.65 -22.80
N ARG A 384 -5.80 -6.79 -21.73
CA ARG A 384 -4.37 -6.42 -21.71
C ARG A 384 -3.42 -7.60 -21.81
N LEU A 385 -3.72 -8.70 -21.12
CA LEU A 385 -2.69 -9.70 -20.84
C LEU A 385 -2.64 -10.88 -21.78
N VAL A 386 -3.72 -11.23 -22.50
CA VAL A 386 -3.77 -12.52 -23.21
C VAL A 386 -4.55 -12.44 -24.54
N PRO A 387 -4.02 -13.00 -25.64
CA PRO A 387 -4.79 -13.30 -26.85
C PRO A 387 -6.04 -14.11 -26.48
N ARG A 388 -7.23 -13.73 -26.98
CA ARG A 388 -8.58 -14.15 -26.55
C ARG A 388 -8.84 -15.62 -26.12
N PHE A 389 -7.96 -16.58 -26.40
CA PHE A 389 -8.23 -18.01 -26.30
C PHE A 389 -7.91 -18.69 -24.95
N GLU A 390 -6.94 -18.24 -24.16
CA GLU A 390 -6.54 -19.00 -22.94
C GLU A 390 -7.34 -18.67 -21.67
N TRP A 391 -8.12 -17.58 -21.65
CA TRP A 391 -8.89 -17.18 -20.47
C TRP A 391 -10.26 -17.85 -20.37
N GLY A 392 -10.85 -18.29 -21.50
CA GLY A 392 -12.17 -18.93 -21.50
C GLY A 392 -12.22 -20.22 -20.68
N ALA A 393 -11.07 -20.87 -20.48
CA ALA A 393 -10.97 -22.10 -19.68
C ALA A 393 -10.85 -21.85 -18.16
N ARG A 394 -10.50 -20.64 -17.72
CA ARG A 394 -10.31 -20.34 -16.29
C ARG A 394 -11.56 -19.67 -15.72
N ARG A 395 -12.22 -20.34 -14.79
CA ARG A 395 -13.27 -19.77 -13.94
C ARG A 395 -12.66 -18.67 -13.06
N VAL A 396 -12.84 -17.42 -13.48
CA VAL A 396 -12.21 -16.26 -12.83
C VAL A 396 -12.68 -16.13 -11.39
N ASP A 397 -13.91 -16.53 -11.10
CA ASP A 397 -14.56 -16.64 -9.79
C ASP A 397 -13.87 -17.64 -8.84
N GLU A 398 -13.23 -18.68 -9.36
CA GLU A 398 -12.48 -19.68 -8.58
C GLU A 398 -11.00 -19.28 -8.36
N MET A 399 -10.57 -18.14 -8.92
CA MET A 399 -9.19 -17.71 -8.84
C MET A 399 -8.78 -17.33 -7.41
N SER A 400 -7.64 -17.86 -6.96
CA SER A 400 -7.05 -17.45 -5.69
C SER A 400 -6.69 -15.96 -5.71
N TYR A 401 -6.85 -15.27 -4.58
CA TYR A 401 -6.51 -13.84 -4.53
C TYR A 401 -5.00 -13.58 -4.76
N ILE A 402 -4.14 -14.56 -4.48
CA ILE A 402 -2.70 -14.46 -4.74
C ILE A 402 -2.43 -14.47 -6.25
N THR A 403 -3.07 -15.38 -6.98
CA THR A 403 -2.98 -15.45 -8.45
C THR A 403 -3.56 -14.18 -9.08
N PHE A 404 -4.73 -13.74 -8.60
CA PHE A 404 -5.37 -12.52 -9.07
C PHE A 404 -4.47 -11.29 -8.85
N TYR A 405 -3.84 -11.17 -7.68
CA TYR A 405 -2.86 -10.11 -7.39
C TYR A 405 -1.70 -10.08 -8.40
N ALA A 406 -1.10 -11.24 -8.70
CA ALA A 406 0.01 -11.33 -9.64
C ALA A 406 -0.38 -10.86 -11.05
N ILE A 407 -1.60 -11.20 -11.48
CA ILE A 407 -2.16 -10.79 -12.76
C ILE A 407 -2.43 -9.28 -12.78
N VAL A 408 -3.05 -8.73 -11.73
CA VAL A 408 -3.25 -7.29 -11.57
C VAL A 408 -1.92 -6.56 -11.67
N LEU A 409 -0.89 -7.04 -10.97
CA LEU A 409 0.44 -6.43 -10.99
C LEU A 409 1.05 -6.46 -12.39
N LYS A 410 1.01 -7.61 -13.08
CA LYS A 410 1.51 -7.76 -14.45
C LYS A 410 0.80 -6.81 -15.43
N SER A 411 -0.51 -6.59 -15.26
CA SER A 411 -1.30 -5.70 -16.13
C SER A 411 -1.00 -4.20 -15.96
N LYS A 412 -0.31 -3.82 -14.86
CA LYS A 412 0.12 -2.44 -14.59
C LYS A 412 1.51 -2.15 -15.16
N SER A 413 2.39 -3.15 -15.21
CA SER A 413 3.74 -3.00 -15.77
C SER A 413 3.79 -2.89 -17.29
N THR A 414 2.70 -3.18 -17.99
CA THR A 414 2.57 -3.02 -19.45
C THR A 414 2.12 -1.62 -19.87
N LEU A 415 1.95 -0.70 -18.93
CA LEU A 415 1.74 0.74 -19.16
C LEU A 415 3.06 1.46 -18.91
#